data_AF-A0A7U6Y3R2-F1
#
_entry.id   AF-A0A7U6Y3R2-F1
#
_cell.length_a   1.000
_cell.length_b   1.000
_cell.length_c   1.000
_cell.angle_alpha   90.00
_cell.angle_beta   90.00
_cell.angle_gamma   90.00
#
_symmetry.space_group_name_H-M   'P 1'
#
loop_
_entity.id
_entity.type
_entity.pdbx_description
1 polymer ?
#
loop_
_entity_poly.entity_id
_entity_poly.type
_entity_poly.pdbx_seq_one_letter_code
_entity_poly.pdbx_strand_id
1 'polypeptide(L)'
;MSENTEESPAVNSIQGPSDEAGRAFVGLCWSQVAQRLAVLQGGIDDEQESSGTLPFFLSKAFMAQFKNVVLNFVVPAMIERSQAFVVRAASQRPGLCEAYLINVFEDPKNQLVLNDMWLAAWAVVTVPKKIPPKPEEKSLKDKFRIGQKSTAVQGKSLPTMTLEQWQATSKRIQASNARVKAFLQEVLAERPEYQAPREEDLPTLCSLFIRSNEELQKQITALRQIVEQGGNVGATYDLYQKNKDIDLALASACYQYPHLFFDMEKKYLKIMLAGTPERERKERLPLTIRYLSDLLTP
;
A
#
# COMPACT_ATOMS: atom_id res chain seq x y z
N MET A 1 -42.55 17.19 -8.18
CA MET A 1 -41.53 16.78 -7.19
C MET A 1 -40.60 15.86 -7.95
N SER A 2 -39.44 16.39 -8.33
CA SER A 2 -38.52 15.74 -9.26
C SER A 2 -37.58 14.83 -8.47
N GLU A 3 -37.59 13.54 -8.78
CA GLU A 3 -36.62 12.56 -8.32
C GLU A 3 -35.30 12.82 -9.04
N ASN A 4 -34.28 13.26 -8.29
CA ASN A 4 -32.89 13.23 -8.74
C ASN A 4 -32.33 11.87 -8.35
N THR A 5 -32.29 10.95 -9.31
CA THR A 5 -31.49 9.73 -9.21
C THR A 5 -30.06 10.11 -9.56
N GLU A 6 -29.20 10.21 -8.55
CA GLU A 6 -27.74 10.29 -8.76
C GLU A 6 -27.27 8.98 -9.39
N GLU A 7 -26.97 9.01 -10.69
CA GLU A 7 -26.22 7.96 -11.36
C GLU A 7 -24.83 7.84 -10.72
N SER A 8 -24.66 6.77 -9.96
CA SER A 8 -23.37 6.31 -9.48
C SER A 8 -22.47 6.02 -10.69
N PRO A 9 -21.24 6.55 -10.76
CA PRO A 9 -20.37 6.31 -11.90
C PRO A 9 -19.97 4.84 -11.92
N ALA A 10 -20.46 4.12 -12.93
CA ALA A 10 -20.10 2.76 -13.22
C ALA A 10 -18.58 2.61 -13.22
N VAL A 11 -18.07 1.83 -12.26
CA VAL A 11 -16.70 1.35 -12.25
C VAL A 11 -16.55 0.46 -13.48
N ASN A 12 -16.02 1.03 -14.57
CA ASN A 12 -15.65 0.26 -15.74
C ASN A 12 -14.67 -0.83 -15.29
N SER A 13 -15.15 -2.07 -15.28
CA SER A 13 -14.32 -3.25 -15.07
C SER A 13 -13.23 -3.24 -16.15
N ILE A 14 -12.00 -2.97 -15.75
CA ILE A 14 -10.85 -3.05 -16.65
C ILE A 14 -10.75 -4.52 -17.05
N GLN A 15 -11.01 -4.83 -18.32
CA GLN A 15 -10.71 -6.15 -18.89
C GLN A 15 -9.22 -6.42 -18.61
N GLY A 16 -8.94 -7.38 -17.74
CA GLY A 16 -7.57 -7.80 -17.46
C GLY A 16 -6.86 -8.23 -18.73
N PRO A 17 -5.51 -8.31 -18.72
CA PRO A 17 -4.75 -8.74 -19.89
C PRO A 17 -5.29 -10.07 -20.44
N SER A 18 -5.61 -10.08 -21.74
CA SER A 18 -6.20 -11.23 -22.43
C SER A 18 -5.17 -12.31 -22.74
N ASP A 19 -3.88 -12.01 -22.64
CA ASP A 19 -2.79 -12.96 -22.82
C ASP A 19 -2.40 -13.69 -21.52
N GLU A 20 -1.79 -14.86 -21.68
CA GLU A 20 -1.33 -15.72 -20.57
C GLU A 20 -0.33 -14.98 -19.68
N ALA A 21 0.58 -14.21 -20.31
CA ALA A 21 1.65 -13.48 -19.63
C ALA A 21 1.14 -12.42 -18.67
N GLY A 22 0.19 -11.59 -19.10
CA GLY A 22 -0.37 -10.57 -18.24
C GLY A 22 -1.17 -11.18 -17.08
N ARG A 23 -1.92 -12.28 -17.31
CA ARG A 23 -2.63 -12.97 -16.21
C ARG A 23 -1.67 -13.56 -15.17
N ALA A 24 -0.59 -14.21 -15.62
CA ALA A 24 0.43 -14.74 -14.73
C ALA A 24 1.13 -13.61 -13.94
N PHE A 25 1.47 -12.50 -14.59
CA PHE A 25 2.06 -11.34 -13.92
C PHE A 25 1.13 -10.74 -12.86
N VAL A 26 -0.16 -10.58 -13.18
CA VAL A 26 -1.19 -10.13 -12.24
C VAL A 26 -1.28 -11.07 -11.03
N GLY A 27 -1.30 -12.38 -11.28
CA GLY A 27 -1.34 -13.40 -10.24
C GLY A 27 -0.14 -13.32 -9.30
N LEU A 28 1.06 -13.15 -9.85
CA LEU A 28 2.29 -13.01 -9.09
C LEU A 28 2.36 -11.70 -8.29
N CYS A 29 1.85 -10.59 -8.84
CA CYS A 29 1.76 -9.35 -8.07
C CYS A 29 0.90 -9.51 -6.81
N TRP A 30 -0.26 -10.14 -6.96
CA TRP A 30 -1.12 -10.43 -5.81
C TRP A 30 -0.49 -11.46 -4.87
N SER A 31 0.15 -12.51 -5.39
CA SER A 31 0.74 -13.56 -4.56
C SER A 31 1.80 -13.00 -3.62
N GLN A 32 2.59 -12.00 -4.05
CA GLN A 32 3.54 -11.32 -3.18
C GLN A 32 2.83 -10.75 -1.94
N VAL A 33 1.79 -9.94 -2.12
CA VAL A 33 1.01 -9.34 -1.02
C VAL A 33 0.31 -10.41 -0.17
N ALA A 34 -0.35 -11.37 -0.83
CA ALA A 34 -1.17 -12.39 -0.20
C ALA A 34 -0.36 -13.28 0.75
N GLN A 35 0.86 -13.64 0.38
CA GLN A 35 1.74 -14.45 1.23
C GLN A 35 2.12 -13.71 2.53
N ARG A 36 2.33 -12.39 2.48
CA ARG A 36 2.66 -11.60 3.69
C ARG A 36 1.46 -11.49 4.62
N LEU A 37 0.28 -11.26 4.06
CA LEU A 37 -0.96 -11.28 4.84
C LEU A 37 -1.20 -12.66 5.48
N ALA A 38 -0.97 -13.74 4.75
CA ALA A 38 -1.11 -15.09 5.29
C ALA A 38 -0.14 -15.35 6.47
N VAL A 39 1.09 -14.84 6.41
CA VAL A 39 2.04 -14.91 7.54
C VAL A 39 1.53 -14.13 8.75
N LEU A 40 0.97 -12.93 8.54
CA LEU A 40 0.40 -12.11 9.61
C LEU A 40 -0.82 -12.74 10.27
N GLN A 41 -1.60 -13.50 9.51
CA GLN A 41 -2.82 -14.17 9.96
C GLN A 41 -2.56 -15.53 10.62
N GLY A 42 -1.32 -16.03 10.59
CA GLY A 42 -1.00 -17.38 11.03
C GLY A 42 -1.52 -17.71 12.44
N GLY A 43 -2.31 -18.77 12.59
CA GLY A 43 -2.80 -19.20 13.90
C GLY A 43 -3.94 -18.36 14.50
N ILE A 44 -4.51 -17.41 13.75
CA ILE A 44 -5.81 -16.80 14.11
C ILE A 44 -6.90 -17.84 13.88
N ASP A 45 -7.71 -18.09 14.92
CA ASP A 45 -8.83 -19.02 14.85
C ASP A 45 -10.09 -18.37 14.23
N ASP A 46 -11.06 -19.21 13.86
CA ASP A 46 -12.29 -18.75 13.22
C ASP A 46 -13.20 -17.96 14.19
N GLU A 47 -13.06 -18.16 15.51
CA GLU A 47 -13.82 -17.38 16.51
C GLU A 47 -13.33 -15.93 16.54
N GLN A 48 -12.02 -15.72 16.59
CA GLN A 48 -11.38 -14.40 16.48
C GLN A 48 -11.74 -13.72 15.16
N GLU A 49 -11.71 -14.46 14.04
CA GLU A 49 -12.11 -13.92 12.73
C GLU A 49 -13.58 -13.46 12.73
N SER A 50 -14.48 -14.25 13.33
CA SER A 50 -15.91 -13.96 13.36
C SER A 50 -16.31 -12.80 14.29
N SER A 51 -15.41 -12.37 15.18
CA SER A 51 -15.68 -11.31 16.16
C SER A 51 -15.86 -9.91 15.55
N GLY A 52 -15.35 -9.68 14.32
CA GLY A 52 -15.35 -8.36 13.67
C GLY A 52 -14.38 -7.35 14.30
N THR A 53 -13.63 -7.74 15.35
CA THR A 53 -12.73 -6.84 16.07
C THR A 53 -11.29 -6.89 15.58
N LEU A 54 -10.96 -7.71 14.58
CA LEU A 54 -9.59 -7.83 14.10
C LEU A 54 -9.14 -6.57 13.35
N PRO A 55 -7.88 -6.13 13.54
CA PRO A 55 -7.24 -5.17 12.65
C PRO A 55 -7.29 -5.63 11.18
N PHE A 56 -7.42 -4.69 10.25
CA PHE A 56 -7.52 -4.98 8.81
C PHE A 56 -6.46 -5.97 8.29
N PHE A 57 -5.20 -5.84 8.72
CA PHE A 57 -4.09 -6.69 8.24
C PHE A 57 -4.15 -8.13 8.76
N LEU A 58 -5.07 -8.42 9.68
CA LEU A 58 -5.34 -9.75 10.23
C LEU A 58 -6.65 -10.34 9.71
N SER A 59 -7.51 -9.57 9.04
CA SER A 59 -8.82 -10.04 8.58
C SER A 59 -8.79 -10.68 7.19
N LYS A 60 -9.40 -11.86 7.05
CA LYS A 60 -9.63 -12.54 5.76
C LYS A 60 -10.60 -11.73 4.89
N ALA A 61 -11.61 -11.11 5.50
CA ALA A 61 -12.56 -10.24 4.79
C ALA A 61 -11.86 -9.03 4.17
N PHE A 62 -10.98 -8.36 4.93
CA PHE A 62 -10.15 -7.29 4.37
C PHE A 62 -9.22 -7.79 3.27
N MET A 63 -8.56 -8.94 3.43
CA MET A 63 -7.69 -9.51 2.40
C MET A 63 -8.42 -9.71 1.05
N ALA A 64 -9.66 -10.20 1.09
CA ALA A 64 -10.48 -10.40 -0.11
C ALA A 64 -10.82 -9.07 -0.81
N GLN A 65 -11.17 -8.03 -0.04
CA GLN A 65 -11.39 -6.69 -0.59
C GLN A 65 -10.10 -6.06 -1.10
N PHE A 66 -9.02 -6.16 -0.34
CA PHE A 66 -7.74 -5.59 -0.68
C PHE A 66 -7.17 -6.21 -1.96
N LYS A 67 -7.41 -7.51 -2.19
CA LYS A 67 -7.18 -8.15 -3.49
C LYS A 67 -7.85 -7.38 -4.62
N ASN A 68 -9.15 -7.12 -4.51
CA ASN A 68 -9.89 -6.42 -5.54
C ASN A 68 -9.36 -4.99 -5.74
N VAL A 69 -9.04 -4.28 -4.65
CA VAL A 69 -8.44 -2.95 -4.71
C VAL A 69 -7.09 -2.97 -5.44
N VAL A 70 -6.18 -3.87 -5.06
CA VAL A 70 -4.87 -4.01 -5.68
C VAL A 70 -5.00 -4.35 -7.16
N LEU A 71 -5.83 -5.33 -7.51
CA LEU A 71 -6.04 -5.78 -8.88
C LEU A 71 -6.68 -4.72 -9.77
N ASN A 72 -7.62 -3.93 -9.26
CA ASN A 72 -8.34 -2.93 -10.05
C ASN A 72 -7.59 -1.60 -10.16
N PHE A 73 -6.87 -1.19 -9.11
CA PHE A 73 -6.25 0.12 -9.05
C PHE A 73 -4.74 0.09 -9.29
N VAL A 74 -4.00 -0.75 -8.56
CA VAL A 74 -2.52 -0.73 -8.51
C VAL A 74 -1.91 -1.53 -9.66
N VAL A 75 -2.38 -2.78 -9.86
CA VAL A 75 -1.80 -3.70 -10.84
C VAL A 75 -1.84 -3.16 -12.28
N PRO A 76 -2.88 -2.45 -12.75
CA PRO A 76 -2.84 -1.84 -14.08
C PRO A 76 -1.67 -0.86 -14.25
N ALA A 77 -1.42 -0.01 -13.24
CA ALA A 77 -0.28 0.90 -13.24
C ALA A 77 1.06 0.15 -13.13
N MET A 78 1.08 -1.00 -12.46
CA MET A 78 2.25 -1.88 -12.39
C MET A 78 2.56 -2.51 -13.75
N ILE A 79 1.57 -3.05 -14.45
CA ILE A 79 1.72 -3.66 -15.79
C ILE A 79 2.27 -2.64 -16.78
N GLU A 80 1.73 -1.42 -16.81
CA GLU A 80 2.23 -0.35 -17.69
C GLU A 80 3.71 -0.06 -17.48
N ARG A 81 4.20 -0.16 -16.23
CA ARG A 81 5.60 0.08 -15.87
C ARG A 81 6.49 -1.15 -16.10
N SER A 82 5.93 -2.34 -16.00
CA SER A 82 6.62 -3.62 -16.11
C SER A 82 6.46 -4.29 -17.49
N GLN A 83 6.05 -3.53 -18.53
CA GLN A 83 5.80 -4.06 -19.87
C GLN A 83 6.97 -4.90 -20.42
N ALA A 84 8.21 -4.52 -20.12
CA ALA A 84 9.38 -5.28 -20.55
C ALA A 84 9.38 -6.72 -20.04
N PHE A 85 8.96 -6.97 -18.78
CA PHE A 85 8.84 -8.32 -18.23
C PHE A 85 7.68 -9.07 -18.87
N VAL A 86 6.52 -8.41 -19.03
CA VAL A 86 5.32 -9.02 -19.61
C VAL A 86 5.54 -9.40 -21.09
N VAL A 87 6.15 -8.53 -21.90
CA VAL A 87 6.45 -8.80 -23.31
C VAL A 87 7.48 -9.93 -23.46
N ARG A 88 8.51 -9.96 -22.61
CA ARG A 88 9.50 -11.05 -22.61
C ARG A 88 8.88 -12.37 -22.20
N ALA A 89 7.93 -12.35 -21.27
CA ALA A 89 7.17 -13.52 -20.83
C ALA A 89 6.24 -14.02 -21.95
N ALA A 90 5.57 -13.11 -22.67
CA ALA A 90 4.72 -13.46 -23.81
C ALA A 90 5.51 -14.04 -25.00
N SER A 91 6.81 -13.76 -25.07
CA SER A 91 7.72 -14.33 -26.08
C SER A 91 8.26 -15.72 -25.72
N GLN A 92 7.90 -16.25 -24.54
CA GLN A 92 8.29 -17.60 -24.14
C GLN A 92 7.47 -18.66 -24.89
N ARG A 93 7.94 -19.90 -24.87
CA ARG A 93 7.16 -21.03 -25.41
C ARG A 93 5.87 -21.21 -24.60
N PRO A 94 4.78 -21.68 -25.21
CA PRO A 94 3.54 -21.99 -24.49
C PRO A 94 3.80 -22.86 -23.25
N GLY A 95 3.24 -22.48 -22.10
CA GLY A 95 3.43 -23.19 -20.82
C GLY A 95 4.72 -22.87 -20.07
N LEU A 96 5.66 -22.08 -20.62
CA LEU A 96 6.86 -21.60 -19.91
C LEU A 96 6.72 -20.17 -19.38
N CYS A 97 5.62 -19.50 -19.69
CA CYS A 97 5.39 -18.10 -19.37
C CYS A 97 5.38 -17.85 -17.85
N GLU A 98 4.61 -18.66 -17.12
CA GLU A 98 4.50 -18.56 -15.66
C GLU A 98 5.84 -18.87 -14.98
N ALA A 99 6.52 -19.95 -15.36
CA ALA A 99 7.84 -20.31 -14.82
C ALA A 99 8.89 -19.22 -15.06
N TYR A 100 8.88 -18.58 -16.24
CA TYR A 100 9.74 -17.42 -16.52
C TYR A 100 9.44 -16.26 -15.56
N LEU A 101 8.17 -15.92 -15.37
CA LEU A 101 7.78 -14.82 -14.48
C LEU A 101 8.08 -15.13 -13.01
N ILE A 102 7.91 -16.38 -12.55
CA ILE A 102 8.34 -16.80 -11.21
C ILE A 102 9.83 -16.51 -11.02
N ASN A 103 10.69 -16.94 -11.96
CA ASN A 103 12.12 -16.66 -11.91
C ASN A 103 12.41 -15.14 -11.91
N VAL A 104 11.63 -14.34 -12.63
CA VAL A 104 11.76 -12.88 -12.60
C VAL A 104 11.42 -12.31 -11.22
N PHE A 105 10.38 -12.80 -10.56
CA PHE A 105 9.98 -12.33 -9.22
C PHE A 105 10.91 -12.85 -8.11
N GLU A 106 11.62 -13.96 -8.34
CA GLU A 106 12.56 -14.55 -7.38
C GLU A 106 13.99 -13.99 -7.50
N ASP A 107 14.38 -13.52 -8.69
CA ASP A 107 15.71 -12.94 -8.90
C ASP A 107 15.90 -11.63 -8.11
N PRO A 108 16.92 -11.52 -7.24
CA PRO A 108 17.12 -10.35 -6.39
C PRO A 108 17.30 -9.02 -7.14
N LYS A 109 17.89 -9.03 -8.36
CA LYS A 109 18.07 -7.80 -9.13
C LYS A 109 16.73 -7.34 -9.70
N ASN A 110 15.93 -8.27 -10.20
CA ASN A 110 14.59 -7.98 -10.68
C ASN A 110 13.65 -7.57 -9.54
N GLN A 111 13.80 -8.14 -8.34
CA GLN A 111 13.03 -7.71 -7.16
C GLN A 111 13.21 -6.23 -6.84
N LEU A 112 14.44 -5.71 -6.88
CA LEU A 112 14.69 -4.27 -6.68
C LEU A 112 13.92 -3.43 -7.71
N VAL A 113 13.97 -3.82 -8.98
CA VAL A 113 13.25 -3.13 -10.07
C VAL A 113 11.74 -3.23 -9.89
N LEU A 114 11.22 -4.40 -9.52
CA LEU A 114 9.79 -4.62 -9.27
C LEU A 114 9.31 -3.82 -8.06
N ASN A 115 10.12 -3.71 -7.01
CA ASN A 115 9.80 -2.90 -5.83
C ASN A 115 9.70 -1.42 -6.19
N ASP A 116 10.64 -0.88 -6.99
CA ASP A 116 10.59 0.50 -7.46
C ASP A 116 9.36 0.75 -8.35
N MET A 117 9.05 -0.20 -9.25
CA MET A 117 7.85 -0.14 -10.09
C MET A 117 6.57 -0.19 -9.26
N TRP A 118 6.54 -1.00 -8.21
CA TRP A 118 5.41 -1.11 -7.28
C TRP A 118 5.19 0.19 -6.51
N LEU A 119 6.25 0.77 -5.93
CA LEU A 119 6.19 2.08 -5.26
C LEU A 119 5.67 3.17 -6.21
N ALA A 120 6.14 3.17 -7.45
CA ALA A 120 5.71 4.12 -8.46
C ALA A 120 4.26 3.89 -8.92
N ALA A 121 3.79 2.64 -8.97
CA ALA A 121 2.40 2.29 -9.28
C ALA A 121 1.47 2.70 -8.13
N TRP A 122 1.87 2.44 -6.89
CA TRP A 122 1.16 2.84 -5.68
C TRP A 122 0.99 4.37 -5.59
N ALA A 123 2.07 5.12 -5.87
CA ALA A 123 2.03 6.59 -5.87
C ALA A 123 1.05 7.16 -6.90
N VAL A 124 0.84 6.48 -8.05
CA VAL A 124 -0.13 6.92 -9.07
C VAL A 124 -1.56 6.90 -8.55
N VAL A 125 -1.90 5.97 -7.66
CA VAL A 125 -3.26 5.79 -7.14
C VAL A 125 -3.48 6.35 -5.74
N THR A 126 -2.44 6.86 -5.09
CA THR A 126 -2.53 7.48 -3.76
C THR A 126 -2.29 8.98 -3.76
N VAL A 127 -1.51 9.52 -4.72
CA VAL A 127 -1.12 10.94 -4.71
C VAL A 127 -1.89 11.73 -5.77
N PRO A 128 -2.80 12.64 -5.38
CA PRO A 128 -3.48 13.50 -6.34
C PRO A 128 -2.49 14.48 -6.99
N LYS A 129 -2.66 14.70 -8.29
CA LYS A 129 -1.80 15.58 -9.08
C LYS A 129 -2.44 16.97 -9.19
N LYS A 130 -1.62 18.00 -9.04
CA LYS A 130 -2.05 19.40 -9.25
C LYS A 130 -2.31 19.65 -10.74
N ILE A 131 -3.47 20.22 -11.05
CA ILE A 131 -3.79 20.66 -12.42
C ILE A 131 -2.93 21.89 -12.74
N PRO A 132 -2.22 21.92 -13.89
CA PRO A 132 -1.43 23.08 -14.29
C PRO A 132 -2.33 24.31 -14.50
N PRO A 133 -1.82 25.53 -14.26
CA PRO A 133 -2.58 26.75 -14.55
C PRO A 133 -2.91 26.84 -16.05
N LYS A 134 -4.08 27.40 -16.37
CA LYS A 134 -4.50 27.62 -17.75
C LYS A 134 -3.51 28.56 -18.44
N PRO A 135 -2.99 28.23 -19.64
CA PRO A 135 -2.11 29.13 -20.37
C PRO A 135 -2.87 30.41 -20.74
N GLU A 136 -2.23 31.56 -20.56
CA GLU A 136 -2.77 32.85 -20.96
C GLU A 136 -2.85 32.91 -22.50
N GLU A 137 -4.03 33.19 -23.05
CA GLU A 137 -4.16 33.54 -24.45
C GLU A 137 -3.47 34.89 -24.65
N LYS A 138 -2.36 34.91 -25.41
CA LYS A 138 -1.80 36.19 -25.87
C LYS A 138 -2.88 36.92 -26.66
N SER A 139 -3.41 38.00 -26.09
CA SER A 139 -4.39 38.85 -26.74
C SER A 139 -3.81 39.36 -28.07
N LEU A 140 -4.65 39.47 -29.10
CA LEU A 140 -4.27 40.11 -30.38
C LEU A 140 -3.69 41.53 -30.17
N LYS A 141 -4.05 42.21 -29.06
CA LYS A 141 -3.48 43.51 -28.68
C LYS A 141 -1.99 43.45 -28.31
N ASP A 142 -1.49 42.31 -27.84
CA ASP A 142 -0.08 42.14 -27.44
C ASP A 142 0.82 41.84 -28.64
N LYS A 143 0.26 41.29 -29.74
CA LYS A 143 0.98 41.12 -31.01
C LYS A 143 1.25 42.45 -31.71
N PHE A 144 0.44 43.48 -31.48
CA PHE A 144 0.63 44.83 -32.02
C PHE A 144 1.52 45.75 -31.17
N ARG A 145 1.91 45.33 -29.95
CA ARG A 145 2.90 46.06 -29.11
C ARG A 145 4.33 45.55 -29.24
N ILE A 146 4.60 44.63 -30.18
CA ILE A 146 5.96 44.21 -30.56
C ILE A 146 6.61 45.31 -31.42
N GLY A 147 6.79 46.47 -30.81
CA GLY A 147 7.41 47.66 -31.39
C GLY A 147 8.04 48.58 -30.33
N GLN A 148 7.83 48.31 -29.04
CA GLN A 148 8.50 49.03 -27.96
C GLN A 148 9.29 48.05 -27.09
N LYS A 149 10.61 48.26 -27.09
CA LYS A 149 11.61 47.54 -26.29
C LYS A 149 11.16 47.46 -24.83
N SER A 150 10.89 46.26 -24.37
CA SER A 150 10.83 45.92 -22.96
C SER A 150 11.97 44.93 -22.69
N THR A 151 12.97 45.41 -21.96
CA THR A 151 14.00 44.60 -21.31
C THR A 151 13.33 43.73 -20.24
N ALA A 152 13.05 42.47 -20.57
CA ALA A 152 12.54 41.49 -19.63
C ALA A 152 13.53 40.33 -19.50
N VAL A 153 14.26 40.38 -18.39
CA VAL A 153 14.85 39.30 -17.59
C VAL A 153 14.75 37.89 -18.19
N GLN A 154 15.92 37.30 -18.44
CA GLN A 154 16.14 35.88 -18.66
C GLN A 154 15.71 35.08 -17.42
N GLY A 155 14.43 34.79 -17.29
CA GLY A 155 13.89 33.73 -16.43
C GLY A 155 13.41 32.60 -17.33
N LYS A 156 13.95 31.40 -17.15
CA LYS A 156 13.63 30.16 -17.88
C LYS A 156 12.16 30.11 -18.31
N SER A 157 11.89 30.33 -19.60
CA SER A 157 10.55 30.14 -20.15
C SER A 157 10.23 28.65 -20.06
N LEU A 158 9.38 28.28 -19.09
CA LEU A 158 8.69 26.99 -19.13
C LEU A 158 8.05 26.84 -20.53
N PRO A 159 8.10 25.65 -21.15
CA PRO A 159 7.49 25.46 -22.46
C PRO A 159 6.02 25.88 -22.37
N THR A 160 5.66 26.94 -23.11
CA THR A 160 4.29 27.47 -23.14
C THR A 160 3.39 26.40 -23.75
N MET A 161 2.72 25.65 -22.88
CA MET A 161 1.75 24.65 -23.25
C MET A 161 0.61 25.30 -24.02
N THR A 162 0.21 24.73 -25.15
CA THR A 162 -0.95 25.23 -25.92
C THR A 162 -2.25 25.01 -25.14
N LEU A 163 -3.31 25.76 -25.46
CA LEU A 163 -4.62 25.59 -24.83
C LEU A 163 -5.15 24.16 -25.00
N GLU A 164 -4.99 23.56 -26.19
CA GLU A 164 -5.40 22.18 -26.47
C GLU A 164 -4.62 21.16 -25.63
N GLN A 165 -3.29 21.31 -25.55
CA GLN A 165 -2.45 20.46 -24.69
C GLN A 165 -2.86 20.60 -23.21
N TRP A 166 -3.14 21.83 -22.77
CA TRP A 166 -3.60 22.10 -21.41
C TRP A 166 -4.94 21.43 -21.12
N GLN A 167 -5.91 21.55 -22.03
CA GLN A 167 -7.22 20.90 -21.89
C GLN A 167 -7.07 19.37 -21.80
N ALA A 168 -6.29 18.76 -22.69
CA ALA A 168 -6.05 17.31 -22.67
C ALA A 168 -5.36 16.86 -21.37
N THR A 169 -4.35 17.60 -20.91
CA THR A 169 -3.62 17.29 -19.68
C THR A 169 -4.48 17.49 -18.44
N SER A 170 -5.28 18.56 -18.39
CA SER A 170 -6.22 18.83 -17.30
C SER A 170 -7.24 17.70 -17.19
N LYS A 171 -7.86 17.29 -18.31
CA LYS A 171 -8.78 16.13 -18.35
C LYS A 171 -8.11 14.85 -17.85
N ARG A 172 -6.88 14.56 -18.29
CA ARG A 172 -6.12 13.38 -17.84
C ARG A 172 -5.83 13.43 -16.33
N ILE A 173 -5.45 14.59 -15.80
CA ILE A 173 -5.18 14.77 -14.36
C ILE A 173 -6.47 14.64 -13.55
N GLN A 174 -7.58 15.21 -14.02
CA GLN A 174 -8.90 15.06 -13.37
C GLN A 174 -9.32 13.59 -13.30
N ALA A 175 -9.19 12.84 -14.40
CA ALA A 175 -9.48 11.41 -14.41
C ALA A 175 -8.55 10.62 -13.46
N SER A 176 -7.25 10.96 -13.43
CA SER A 176 -6.29 10.38 -12.49
C SER A 176 -6.67 10.67 -11.03
N ASN A 177 -7.08 11.90 -10.71
CA ASN A 177 -7.45 12.29 -9.34
C ASN A 177 -8.78 11.65 -8.92
N ALA A 178 -9.73 11.49 -9.85
CA ALA A 178 -10.97 10.74 -9.58
C ALA A 178 -10.65 9.26 -9.26
N ARG A 179 -9.70 8.66 -9.97
CA ARG A 179 -9.21 7.31 -9.68
C ARG A 179 -8.51 7.20 -8.32
N VAL A 180 -7.71 8.21 -7.93
CA VAL A 180 -7.12 8.30 -6.58
C VAL A 180 -8.22 8.34 -5.51
N LYS A 181 -9.23 9.20 -5.70
CA LYS A 181 -10.36 9.29 -4.76
C LYS A 181 -11.08 7.94 -4.61
N ALA A 182 -11.38 7.28 -5.73
CA ALA A 182 -12.02 5.96 -5.71
C ALA A 182 -11.15 4.90 -5.01
N PHE A 183 -9.84 4.88 -5.27
CA PHE A 183 -8.91 4.00 -4.56
C PHE A 183 -8.97 4.21 -3.04
N LEU A 184 -8.87 5.47 -2.59
CA LEU A 184 -8.89 5.82 -1.16
C LEU A 184 -10.23 5.45 -0.51
N GLN A 185 -11.34 5.69 -1.19
CA GLN A 185 -12.67 5.30 -0.70
C GLN A 185 -12.80 3.79 -0.53
N GLU A 186 -12.30 3.00 -1.48
CA GLU A 186 -12.39 1.55 -1.43
C GLU A 186 -11.44 0.92 -0.42
N VAL A 187 -10.20 1.41 -0.32
CA VAL A 187 -9.20 0.79 0.57
C VAL A 187 -9.44 1.15 2.04
N LEU A 188 -9.99 2.33 2.31
CA LEU A 188 -10.27 2.84 3.66
C LEU A 188 -11.74 2.64 4.08
N ALA A 189 -12.51 1.87 3.31
CA ALA A 189 -13.92 1.65 3.60
C ALA A 189 -14.10 0.98 4.97
N GLU A 190 -14.90 1.60 5.82
CA GLU A 190 -15.32 1.00 7.09
C GLU A 190 -16.28 -0.16 6.85
N ARG A 191 -16.04 -1.27 7.54
CA ARG A 191 -16.84 -2.49 7.43
C ARG A 191 -16.98 -3.17 8.81
N PRO A 192 -18.09 -3.87 9.08
CA PRO A 192 -18.29 -4.53 10.36
C PRO A 192 -17.37 -5.74 10.58
N GLU A 193 -16.83 -6.33 9.51
CA GLU A 193 -16.02 -7.56 9.60
C GLU A 193 -14.58 -7.31 10.09
N TYR A 194 -14.12 -6.06 10.12
CA TYR A 194 -12.76 -5.71 10.57
C TYR A 194 -12.62 -4.24 10.92
N GLN A 195 -11.59 -3.91 11.71
CA GLN A 195 -11.21 -2.52 11.95
C GLN A 195 -10.44 -1.96 10.75
N ALA A 196 -11.08 -1.06 10.00
CA ALA A 196 -10.56 -0.53 8.75
C ALA A 196 -9.22 0.22 8.87
N PRO A 197 -8.39 0.23 7.81
CA PRO A 197 -7.19 1.03 7.76
C PRO A 197 -7.53 2.53 7.68
N ARG A 198 -6.57 3.35 8.08
CA ARG A 198 -6.56 4.82 7.96
C ARG A 198 -5.55 5.25 6.89
N GLU A 199 -5.60 6.52 6.49
CA GLU A 199 -4.64 7.06 5.52
C GLU A 199 -3.18 6.88 5.94
N GLU A 200 -2.90 6.97 7.24
CA GLU A 200 -1.58 6.71 7.84
C GLU A 200 -1.07 5.28 7.65
N ASP A 201 -1.94 4.32 7.32
CA ASP A 201 -1.60 2.91 7.10
C ASP A 201 -1.30 2.57 5.63
N LEU A 202 -1.52 3.51 4.70
CA LEU A 202 -1.23 3.31 3.28
C LEU A 202 0.24 2.92 3.01
N PRO A 203 1.25 3.49 3.70
CA PRO A 203 2.63 3.03 3.58
C PRO A 203 2.80 1.57 4.03
N THR A 204 2.11 1.14 5.09
CA THR A 204 2.13 -0.24 5.58
C THR A 204 1.55 -1.17 4.51
N LEU A 205 0.38 -0.85 3.96
CA LEU A 205 -0.25 -1.63 2.89
C LEU A 205 0.62 -1.70 1.62
N CYS A 206 1.27 -0.60 1.26
CA CYS A 206 2.23 -0.57 0.16
C CYS A 206 3.43 -1.49 0.42
N SER A 207 3.94 -1.48 1.66
CA SER A 207 5.14 -2.24 2.04
C SER A 207 4.93 -3.76 2.00
N LEU A 208 3.70 -4.26 2.07
CA LEU A 208 3.39 -5.69 2.03
C LEU A 208 3.96 -6.38 0.79
N PHE A 209 4.00 -5.70 -0.35
CA PHE A 209 4.61 -6.26 -1.57
C PHE A 209 6.13 -6.44 -1.46
N ILE A 210 6.79 -5.54 -0.72
CA ILE A 210 8.26 -5.39 -0.68
C ILE A 210 8.86 -6.21 0.46
N ARG A 211 8.14 -6.37 1.58
CA ARG A 211 8.62 -7.11 2.74
C ARG A 211 8.95 -8.56 2.39
N SER A 212 9.89 -9.17 3.12
CA SER A 212 10.15 -10.60 3.01
C SER A 212 9.20 -11.39 3.91
N ASN A 213 8.58 -12.44 3.37
CA ASN A 213 7.78 -13.39 4.15
C ASN A 213 8.61 -14.03 5.28
N GLU A 214 9.84 -14.44 4.95
CA GLU A 214 10.73 -15.09 5.91
C GLU A 214 11.12 -14.15 7.04
N GLU A 215 11.44 -12.89 6.72
CA GLU A 215 11.79 -11.90 7.73
C GLU A 215 10.60 -11.62 8.65
N LEU A 216 9.40 -11.46 8.08
CA LEU A 216 8.19 -11.24 8.86
C LEU A 216 7.88 -12.42 9.80
N GLN A 217 8.00 -13.65 9.28
CA GLN A 217 7.82 -14.86 10.08
C GLN A 217 8.88 -14.97 11.19
N LYS A 218 10.16 -14.69 10.87
CA LYS A 218 11.25 -14.65 11.86
C LYS A 218 10.97 -13.61 12.95
N GLN A 219 10.41 -12.47 12.59
CA GLN A 219 10.04 -11.43 13.56
C GLN A 219 8.94 -11.89 14.50
N ILE A 220 7.84 -12.41 13.95
CA ILE A 220 6.73 -12.96 14.75
C ILE A 220 7.22 -14.07 15.69
N THR A 221 8.02 -15.01 15.17
CA THR A 221 8.56 -16.12 15.97
C THR A 221 9.50 -15.63 17.07
N ALA A 222 10.38 -14.68 16.78
CA ALA A 222 11.28 -14.12 17.79
C ALA A 222 10.51 -13.40 18.90
N LEU A 223 9.48 -12.62 18.56
CA LEU A 223 8.65 -11.92 19.53
C LEU A 223 7.87 -12.90 20.42
N ARG A 224 7.32 -13.97 19.85
CA ARG A 224 6.73 -15.07 20.64
C ARG A 224 7.73 -15.68 21.60
N GLN A 225 8.93 -16.04 21.11
CA GLN A 225 9.97 -16.69 21.92
C GLN A 225 10.45 -15.81 23.07
N ILE A 226 10.59 -14.50 22.87
CA ILE A 226 10.96 -13.53 23.91
C ILE A 226 9.97 -13.61 25.09
N VAL A 227 8.67 -13.73 24.79
CA VAL A 227 7.63 -13.82 25.82
C VAL A 227 7.56 -15.22 26.44
N GLU A 228 7.59 -16.25 25.60
CA GLU A 228 7.45 -17.66 25.99
C GLU A 228 8.59 -18.13 26.91
N GLN A 229 9.84 -17.73 26.63
CA GLN A 229 11.00 -18.07 27.45
C GLN A 229 10.99 -17.36 28.82
N GLY A 230 10.29 -16.23 28.92
CA GLY A 230 10.22 -15.42 30.14
C GLY A 230 11.58 -14.83 30.56
N GLY A 231 11.71 -14.54 31.86
CA GLY A 231 12.92 -13.89 32.41
C GLY A 231 12.93 -12.38 32.17
N ASN A 232 14.02 -11.85 31.61
CA ASN A 232 14.20 -10.41 31.37
C ASN A 232 13.63 -9.96 30.02
N VAL A 233 12.32 -10.15 29.84
CA VAL A 233 11.57 -9.87 28.61
C VAL A 233 11.84 -8.46 28.05
N GLY A 234 11.84 -7.44 28.91
CA GLY A 234 12.06 -6.05 28.51
C GLY A 234 13.45 -5.85 27.88
N ALA A 235 14.51 -6.28 28.56
CA ALA A 235 15.88 -6.12 28.04
C ALA A 235 16.12 -6.92 26.75
N THR A 236 15.57 -8.13 26.65
CA THR A 236 15.70 -8.95 25.43
C THR A 236 14.95 -8.31 24.26
N TYR A 237 13.76 -7.76 24.52
CA TYR A 237 13.02 -7.01 23.51
C TYR A 237 13.76 -5.75 23.06
N ASP A 238 14.30 -4.96 23.98
CA ASP A 238 15.04 -3.73 23.66
C ASP A 238 16.27 -4.00 22.77
N LEU A 239 16.98 -5.10 23.04
CA LEU A 239 18.08 -5.55 22.18
C LEU A 239 17.57 -5.98 20.79
N TYR A 240 16.44 -6.68 20.75
CA TYR A 240 15.88 -7.25 19.54
C TYR A 240 15.32 -6.20 18.57
N GLN A 241 14.59 -5.21 19.09
CA GLN A 241 13.85 -4.20 18.31
C GLN A 241 14.72 -3.10 17.71
N LYS A 242 15.98 -2.99 18.15
CA LYS A 242 16.91 -1.96 17.71
C LYS A 242 17.09 -1.97 16.19
N ASN A 243 16.82 -0.83 15.55
CA ASN A 243 16.90 -0.62 14.09
C ASN A 243 15.98 -1.51 13.25
N LYS A 244 14.94 -2.11 13.84
CA LYS A 244 13.96 -2.91 13.11
C LYS A 244 12.62 -2.20 13.09
N ASP A 245 11.90 -2.38 11.99
CA ASP A 245 10.49 -2.07 11.88
C ASP A 245 9.70 -3.35 12.19
N ILE A 246 9.19 -3.41 13.42
CA ILE A 246 8.54 -4.59 14.00
C ILE A 246 7.07 -4.38 14.32
N ASP A 247 6.50 -3.19 14.05
CA ASP A 247 5.15 -2.86 14.50
C ASP A 247 4.11 -3.86 14.01
N LEU A 248 4.15 -4.14 12.70
CA LEU A 248 3.24 -5.09 12.07
C LEU A 248 3.43 -6.52 12.61
N ALA A 249 4.67 -6.92 12.85
CA ALA A 249 5.01 -8.25 13.39
C ALA A 249 4.61 -8.38 14.88
N LEU A 250 4.79 -7.33 15.67
CA LEU A 250 4.42 -7.29 17.08
C LEU A 250 2.91 -7.32 17.25
N ALA A 251 2.18 -6.46 16.54
CA ALA A 251 0.73 -6.47 16.56
C ALA A 251 0.20 -7.84 16.13
N SER A 252 0.73 -8.42 15.04
CA SER A 252 0.39 -9.78 14.61
C SER A 252 0.65 -10.83 15.70
N ALA A 253 1.87 -10.88 16.27
CA ALA A 253 2.23 -11.86 17.30
C ALA A 253 1.29 -11.82 18.51
N CYS A 254 0.84 -10.64 18.92
CA CYS A 254 -0.12 -10.49 20.02
C CYS A 254 -1.46 -11.18 19.73
N TYR A 255 -1.97 -11.07 18.50
CA TYR A 255 -3.23 -11.70 18.10
C TYR A 255 -3.09 -13.20 17.75
N GLN A 256 -1.93 -13.63 17.25
CA GLN A 256 -1.64 -15.05 16.98
C GLN A 256 -1.43 -15.88 18.26
N TYR A 257 -0.93 -15.25 19.32
CA TYR A 257 -0.64 -15.91 20.59
C TYR A 257 -1.31 -15.18 21.78
N PRO A 258 -2.65 -15.05 21.77
CA PRO A 258 -3.36 -14.25 22.78
C PRO A 258 -3.14 -14.80 24.20
N HIS A 259 -3.02 -16.13 24.35
CA HIS A 259 -2.71 -16.79 25.61
C HIS A 259 -1.36 -16.36 26.23
N LEU A 260 -0.43 -15.82 25.43
CA LEU A 260 0.82 -15.25 25.93
C LEU A 260 0.66 -13.76 26.19
N PHE A 261 0.17 -12.99 25.20
CA PHE A 261 0.25 -11.53 25.25
C PHE A 261 -0.91 -10.86 26.00
N PHE A 262 -2.07 -11.51 26.08
CA PHE A 262 -3.28 -10.96 26.70
C PHE A 262 -3.44 -11.44 28.15
N ASP A 263 -2.41 -12.09 28.70
CA ASP A 263 -2.31 -12.41 30.11
C ASP A 263 -2.16 -11.12 30.94
N MET A 264 -3.27 -10.71 31.56
CA MET A 264 -3.38 -9.47 32.33
C MET A 264 -2.59 -9.50 33.65
N GLU A 265 -2.16 -10.67 34.12
CA GLU A 265 -1.29 -10.77 35.30
C GLU A 265 0.15 -10.49 34.92
N LYS A 266 0.60 -11.05 33.79
CA LYS A 266 2.00 -10.93 33.34
C LYS A 266 2.28 -9.65 32.58
N LYS A 267 1.28 -9.08 31.90
CA LYS A 267 1.37 -7.79 31.17
C LYS A 267 2.60 -7.69 30.26
N TYR A 268 2.91 -8.76 29.51
CA TYR A 268 4.16 -8.87 28.76
C TYR A 268 4.35 -7.74 27.74
N LEU A 269 3.31 -7.35 27.01
CA LEU A 269 3.42 -6.25 26.06
C LEU A 269 3.82 -4.94 26.75
N LYS A 270 3.29 -4.67 27.94
CA LYS A 270 3.68 -3.52 28.77
C LYS A 270 5.13 -3.60 29.21
N ILE A 271 5.60 -4.78 29.63
CA ILE A 271 7.01 -5.02 30.03
C ILE A 271 7.95 -4.82 28.85
N MET A 272 7.61 -5.36 27.67
CA MET A 272 8.39 -5.18 26.45
C MET A 272 8.52 -3.70 26.10
N LEU A 273 7.42 -2.94 26.19
CA LEU A 273 7.39 -1.54 25.80
C LEU A 273 7.84 -0.56 26.89
N ALA A 274 8.21 -1.03 28.09
CA ALA A 274 8.59 -0.17 29.22
C ALA A 274 9.88 0.63 28.95
N GLY A 275 10.81 0.07 28.18
CA GLY A 275 12.06 0.74 27.79
C GLY A 275 11.91 1.77 26.67
N THR A 276 10.74 1.84 26.00
CA THR A 276 10.51 2.71 24.85
C THR A 276 9.60 3.90 25.24
N PRO A 277 10.07 5.16 25.17
CA PRO A 277 9.27 6.34 25.48
C PRO A 277 7.97 6.41 24.67
N GLU A 278 6.89 6.94 25.26
CA GLU A 278 5.57 7.00 24.60
C GLU A 278 5.61 7.70 23.23
N ARG A 279 6.37 8.78 23.10
CA ARG A 279 6.56 9.48 21.82
C ARG A 279 7.15 8.56 20.76
N GLU A 280 8.19 7.81 21.11
CA GLU A 280 8.84 6.86 20.18
C GLU A 280 7.90 5.69 19.85
N ARG A 281 7.10 5.21 20.81
CA ARG A 281 6.08 4.19 20.55
C ARG A 281 5.03 4.67 19.56
N LYS A 282 4.55 5.90 19.67
CA LYS A 282 3.58 6.47 18.71
C LYS A 282 4.14 6.61 17.31
N GLU A 283 5.45 6.87 17.17
CA GLU A 283 6.12 7.03 15.88
C GLU A 283 6.49 5.69 15.24
N ARG A 284 7.02 4.75 16.03
CA ARG A 284 7.57 3.48 15.53
C ARG A 284 6.60 2.30 15.62
N LEU A 285 5.59 2.38 16.47
CA LEU A 285 4.64 1.30 16.75
C LEU A 285 3.15 1.76 16.63
N PRO A 286 2.76 2.51 15.58
CA PRO A 286 1.40 3.07 15.48
C PRO A 286 0.29 2.02 15.50
N LEU A 287 0.46 0.86 14.85
CA LEU A 287 -0.53 -0.22 14.83
C LEU A 287 -0.67 -0.86 16.21
N THR A 288 0.46 -1.16 16.85
CA THR A 288 0.48 -1.73 18.21
C THR A 288 -0.22 -0.80 19.19
N ILE A 289 0.09 0.50 19.16
CA ILE A 289 -0.57 1.49 20.03
C ILE A 289 -2.07 1.60 19.74
N ARG A 290 -2.47 1.56 18.47
CA ARG A 290 -3.87 1.74 18.08
C ARG A 290 -4.75 0.55 18.43
N TYR A 291 -4.24 -0.67 18.26
CA TYR A 291 -5.05 -1.89 18.39
C TYR A 291 -4.84 -2.67 19.68
N LEU A 292 -3.81 -2.33 20.46
CA LEU A 292 -3.45 -3.04 21.70
C LEU A 292 -3.28 -2.09 22.89
N SER A 293 -3.87 -0.88 22.82
CA SER A 293 -3.79 0.14 23.89
C SER A 293 -4.21 -0.41 25.26
N ASP A 294 -5.22 -1.27 25.28
CA ASP A 294 -5.81 -1.79 26.51
C ASP A 294 -4.85 -2.72 27.26
N LEU A 295 -3.90 -3.34 26.55
CA LEU A 295 -2.85 -4.15 27.15
C LEU A 295 -1.70 -3.30 27.73
N LEU A 296 -1.69 -2.00 27.44
CA LEU A 296 -0.66 -1.05 27.90
C LEU A 296 -1.12 -0.21 29.10
N THR A 297 -2.42 -0.20 29.40
CA THR A 297 -2.99 0.55 30.51
C THR A 297 -2.64 -0.04 31.89
N PRO A 298 -2.72 0.76 32.97
CA PRO A 298 -2.40 0.35 34.34
C PRO A 298 -3.07 -0.94 34.79
#